data_AF-A0AAV8QR80-F1
#
_entry.id   AF-A0AAV8QR80-F1
#
_cell.length_a   1.000
_cell.length_b   1.000
_cell.length_c   1.000
_cell.angle_alpha   90.00
_cell.angle_beta   90.00
_cell.angle_gamma   90.00
#
_symmetry.space_group_name_H-M   'P 1'
#
loop_
_entity.id
_entity.type
_entity.pdbx_description
1 polymer ?
#
loop_
_entity_poly.entity_id
_entity_poly.type
_entity_poly.pdbx_seq_one_letter_code
_entity_poly.pdbx_strand_id
1 'polypeptide(L)'
;MWPVPAPGTALSASSAAHPPPPTLAQPENASSESDSPLSSRDSFLKDGRKIRVGDCALFQAGNAPPFIGIIRWFTKGKEDYLKLCVNWLYRPADVKLAKDVLLEAAPNEIFYSFHKDVIPAASLLHPCKVAFLRKGVELPAGISSFVCRRVYDITNKCLWWLTDQDYINERQEEVNQLLDKTRLEMHATIQSDQGEKKG
;
A
#
# COMPACT_ATOMS: atom_id res chain seq x y z
N MET A 1 -27.92 37.50 22.22
CA MET A 1 -29.18 37.66 21.47
C MET A 1 -29.06 38.93 20.65
N TRP A 2 -28.96 38.81 19.33
CA TRP A 2 -28.82 39.91 18.38
C TRP A 2 -30.07 39.90 17.48
N PRO A 3 -30.69 41.05 17.13
CA PRO A 3 -31.94 41.05 16.39
C PRO A 3 -31.74 40.92 14.88
N VAL A 4 -32.56 40.06 14.28
CA VAL A 4 -32.77 39.93 12.83
C VAL A 4 -33.96 40.82 12.43
N PRO A 5 -33.88 41.62 11.35
CA PRO A 5 -35.06 42.20 10.73
C PRO A 5 -35.62 41.32 9.61
N ALA A 6 -36.95 41.23 9.55
CA ALA A 6 -37.74 40.52 8.55
C ALA A 6 -38.38 41.53 7.54
N PRO A 7 -39.25 41.13 6.59
CA PRO A 7 -39.04 41.32 5.15
C PRO A 7 -39.87 42.46 4.54
N GLY A 8 -39.39 43.00 3.41
CA GLY A 8 -40.11 43.98 2.59
C GLY A 8 -40.63 43.37 1.28
N THR A 9 -41.89 43.66 0.97
CA THR A 9 -42.72 43.13 -0.12
C THR A 9 -42.48 43.84 -1.47
N ALA A 10 -42.84 43.11 -2.54
CA ALA A 10 -42.74 43.32 -4.00
C ALA A 10 -43.14 44.69 -4.62
N LEU A 11 -42.68 44.94 -5.87
CA LEU A 11 -43.52 45.07 -7.08
C LEU A 11 -42.71 45.28 -8.40
N SER A 12 -43.00 44.40 -9.37
CA SER A 12 -43.14 44.48 -10.86
C SER A 12 -42.39 45.50 -11.75
N ALA A 13 -41.74 45.01 -12.83
CA ALA A 13 -42.26 44.96 -14.23
C ALA A 13 -41.17 45.04 -15.35
N SER A 14 -41.42 44.23 -16.39
CA SER A 14 -40.77 43.96 -17.71
C SER A 14 -39.95 45.03 -18.46
N SER A 15 -38.95 44.59 -19.26
CA SER A 15 -38.97 44.68 -20.75
C SER A 15 -37.72 44.07 -21.46
N ALA A 16 -38.03 43.33 -22.54
CA ALA A 16 -37.34 42.95 -23.80
C ALA A 16 -35.80 42.97 -24.04
N ALA A 17 -35.36 41.83 -24.63
CA ALA A 17 -34.49 41.61 -25.81
C ALA A 17 -33.02 42.06 -25.84
N HIS A 18 -32.13 41.20 -26.37
CA HIS A 18 -30.96 41.42 -27.26
C HIS A 18 -29.92 40.27 -27.08
N PRO A 19 -29.50 39.56 -28.15
CA PRO A 19 -28.39 38.60 -28.09
C PRO A 19 -27.08 39.21 -28.66
N PRO A 20 -25.89 38.66 -28.34
CA PRO A 20 -24.72 38.83 -29.20
C PRO A 20 -24.24 37.52 -29.87
N PRO A 21 -23.50 37.61 -31.01
CA PRO A 21 -23.24 36.51 -31.96
C PRO A 21 -21.80 35.90 -31.84
N PRO A 22 -21.39 34.91 -32.67
CA PRO A 22 -20.23 34.04 -32.45
C PRO A 22 -18.95 34.53 -33.13
N THR A 23 -17.77 34.03 -32.75
CA THR A 23 -16.46 33.99 -33.49
C THR A 23 -15.37 33.51 -32.50
N LEU A 24 -14.27 32.82 -32.80
CA LEU A 24 -13.77 31.89 -33.82
C LEU A 24 -12.38 31.49 -33.25
N ALA A 25 -11.95 30.24 -33.44
CA ALA A 25 -10.72 29.68 -32.90
C ALA A 25 -9.42 30.35 -33.41
N GLN A 26 -8.30 30.20 -32.67
CA GLN A 26 -7.04 29.59 -33.14
C GLN A 26 -5.94 29.50 -32.02
N PRO A 27 -4.87 28.68 -32.19
CA PRO A 27 -4.33 27.81 -31.13
C PRO A 27 -2.82 28.02 -30.84
N GLU A 28 -2.24 27.04 -30.12
CA GLU A 28 -0.81 26.60 -30.13
C GLU A 28 0.19 27.37 -29.24
N ASN A 29 0.52 26.78 -28.09
CA ASN A 29 1.80 26.08 -27.88
C ASN A 29 2.10 26.00 -26.37
N ALA A 30 1.88 24.84 -25.77
CA ALA A 30 2.48 24.49 -24.50
C ALA A 30 2.69 22.98 -24.47
N SER A 31 3.88 22.58 -24.88
CA SER A 31 4.48 21.28 -24.61
C SER A 31 4.23 20.93 -23.14
N SER A 32 3.24 20.09 -22.90
CA SER A 32 2.96 19.57 -21.57
C SER A 32 3.28 18.09 -21.64
N GLU A 33 4.41 17.77 -21.02
CA GLU A 33 4.88 16.42 -20.79
C GLU A 33 3.72 15.57 -20.31
N SER A 34 3.53 14.45 -20.99
CA SER A 34 2.51 13.45 -20.69
C SER A 34 2.87 12.74 -19.39
N ASP A 35 2.77 13.42 -18.26
CA ASP A 35 2.89 12.79 -16.96
C ASP A 35 1.50 12.33 -16.55
N SER A 36 1.28 11.02 -16.69
CA SER A 36 -0.01 10.40 -16.47
C SER A 36 -0.45 10.59 -15.01
N PRO A 37 -1.57 11.27 -14.70
CA PRO A 37 -1.93 11.71 -13.35
C PRO A 37 -2.34 10.58 -12.38
N LEU A 38 -2.30 9.33 -12.83
CA LEU A 38 -2.61 8.14 -12.03
C LEU A 38 -1.36 7.50 -11.40
N SER A 39 -0.17 7.61 -12.01
CA SER A 39 1.05 6.95 -11.51
C SER A 39 1.64 7.62 -10.24
N SER A 40 1.39 8.92 -10.07
CA SER A 40 1.99 9.74 -9.00
C SER A 40 1.29 9.59 -7.64
N ARG A 41 0.05 9.08 -7.59
CA ARG A 41 -0.71 8.93 -6.33
C ARG A 41 -0.32 7.71 -5.50
N ASP A 42 0.21 6.67 -6.16
CA ASP A 42 0.52 5.39 -5.51
C ASP A 42 2.02 5.17 -5.31
N SER A 43 2.84 6.19 -5.59
CA SER A 43 4.29 6.11 -5.39
C SER A 43 4.95 7.42 -4.95
N PHE A 44 6.10 7.31 -4.30
CA PHE A 44 6.96 8.43 -3.93
C PHE A 44 8.43 8.07 -4.11
N LEU A 45 9.30 9.09 -4.17
CA LEU A 45 10.74 8.90 -4.19
C LEU A 45 11.31 9.03 -2.78
N LYS A 46 12.19 8.10 -2.42
CA LYS A 46 13.02 8.18 -1.22
C LYS A 46 14.45 7.80 -1.58
N ASP A 47 15.39 8.70 -1.29
CA ASP A 47 16.83 8.49 -1.54
C ASP A 47 17.12 8.03 -2.98
N GLY A 48 16.43 8.64 -3.95
CA GLY A 48 16.53 8.31 -5.38
C GLY A 48 15.81 7.04 -5.83
N ARG A 49 15.08 6.35 -4.93
CA ARG A 49 14.36 5.10 -5.21
C ARG A 49 12.86 5.32 -5.24
N LYS A 50 12.19 4.76 -6.25
CA LYS A 50 10.73 4.77 -6.34
C LYS A 50 10.13 3.70 -5.42
N ILE A 51 9.32 4.14 -4.48
CA ILE A 51 8.59 3.32 -3.51
C ILE A 51 7.11 3.37 -3.86
N ARG A 52 6.42 2.23 -3.88
CA ARG A 52 4.99 2.14 -4.20
C ARG A 52 4.17 1.64 -3.03
N VAL A 53 2.88 1.96 -3.04
CA VAL A 53 1.89 1.26 -2.24
C VAL A 53 1.91 -0.24 -2.58
N GLY A 54 1.87 -1.07 -1.53
CA GLY A 54 2.00 -2.52 -1.61
C GLY A 54 3.45 -3.02 -1.66
N ASP A 55 4.46 -2.16 -1.72
CA ASP A 55 5.85 -2.58 -1.52
C ASP A 55 6.10 -2.91 -0.04
N CYS A 56 6.92 -3.94 0.19
CA CYS A 56 7.44 -4.26 1.51
C CYS A 56 8.77 -3.53 1.72
N ALA A 57 9.05 -3.10 2.96
CA ALA A 57 10.30 -2.44 3.30
C ALA A 57 10.73 -2.75 4.74
N LEU A 58 12.01 -2.52 5.01
CA LEU A 58 12.59 -2.47 6.34
C LEU A 58 12.42 -1.07 6.93
N PHE A 59 12.11 -0.99 8.22
CA PHE A 59 11.89 0.25 8.94
C PHE A 59 12.74 0.30 10.21
N GLN A 60 13.29 1.49 10.50
CA GLN A 60 14.15 1.69 11.65
C GLN A 60 13.39 1.52 12.98
N ALA A 61 14.03 0.82 13.93
CA ALA A 61 13.48 0.47 15.23
C ALA A 61 14.42 0.89 16.38
N GLY A 62 15.02 2.08 16.27
CA GLY A 62 16.05 2.53 17.22
C GLY A 62 17.25 1.58 17.22
N ASN A 63 17.52 0.95 18.36
CA ASN A 63 18.62 -0.02 18.55
C ASN A 63 18.21 -1.48 18.31
N ALA A 64 16.94 -1.75 18.00
CA ALA A 64 16.47 -3.09 17.67
C ALA A 64 16.69 -3.42 16.19
N PRO A 65 16.64 -4.71 15.80
CA PRO A 65 16.62 -5.09 14.39
C PRO A 65 15.49 -4.37 13.62
N PRO A 66 15.68 -4.02 12.34
CA PRO A 66 14.65 -3.34 11.57
C PRO A 66 13.34 -4.14 11.48
N PHE A 67 12.23 -3.43 11.67
CA PHE A 67 10.89 -3.96 11.43
C PHE A 67 10.65 -4.17 9.93
N ILE A 68 9.76 -5.09 9.60
CA ILE A 68 9.35 -5.34 8.21
C ILE A 68 7.89 -4.93 8.10
N GLY A 69 7.53 -4.16 7.08
CA GLY A 69 6.15 -3.70 6.88
C GLY A 69 5.76 -3.57 5.42
N ILE A 70 4.45 -3.65 5.15
CA ILE A 70 3.84 -3.37 3.85
C ILE A 70 3.32 -1.94 3.86
N ILE A 71 3.70 -1.14 2.87
CA ILE A 71 3.20 0.24 2.72
C ILE A 71 1.77 0.17 2.19
N ARG A 72 0.78 0.66 2.96
CA ARG A 72 -0.65 0.62 2.57
C ARG A 72 -1.13 1.91 1.96
N TRP A 73 -0.62 3.04 2.44
CA TRP A 73 -0.81 4.34 1.84
C TRP A 73 0.28 5.28 2.33
N PHE A 74 0.43 6.40 1.64
CA PHE A 74 1.23 7.51 2.13
C PHE A 74 0.47 8.82 1.93
N THR A 75 0.77 9.82 2.76
CA THR A 75 0.24 11.17 2.60
C THR A 75 1.36 12.18 2.70
N LYS A 76 1.33 13.15 1.79
CA LYS A 76 2.23 14.32 1.86
C LYS A 76 1.64 15.30 2.87
N GLY A 77 2.35 15.52 3.97
CA GLY A 77 2.02 16.55 4.95
C GLY A 77 2.42 17.95 4.47
N LYS A 78 2.23 18.96 5.34
CA LYS A 78 2.85 20.27 5.17
C LYS A 78 4.38 20.13 5.30
N GLU A 79 5.14 20.99 4.64
CA GLU A 79 6.62 21.02 4.71
C GLU A 79 7.29 19.69 4.28
N ASP A 80 6.79 19.04 3.23
CA ASP A 80 7.33 17.79 2.67
C ASP A 80 7.44 16.61 3.65
N TYR A 81 6.77 16.70 4.80
CA TYR A 81 6.74 15.61 5.77
C TYR A 81 5.83 14.48 5.29
N LEU A 82 6.44 13.48 4.66
CA LEU A 82 5.75 12.29 4.17
C LEU A 82 5.46 11.32 5.33
N LYS A 83 4.19 10.93 5.48
CA LYS A 83 3.76 9.88 6.41
C LYS A 83 3.39 8.62 5.66
N LEU A 84 3.70 7.46 6.24
CA LEU A 84 3.36 6.15 5.73
C LEU A 84 2.40 5.47 6.70
N CYS A 85 1.37 4.84 6.19
CA CYS A 85 0.67 3.80 6.93
C CYS A 85 1.18 2.45 6.50
N VAL A 86 1.54 1.62 7.48
CA VAL A 86 2.15 0.32 7.25
C VAL A 86 1.38 -0.76 7.99
N ASN A 87 1.28 -1.95 7.38
CA ASN A 87 0.92 -3.17 8.08
C ASN A 87 2.20 -3.93 8.43
N TRP A 88 2.34 -4.38 9.67
CA TRP A 88 3.58 -5.00 10.14
C TRP A 88 3.68 -6.49 9.84
N LEU A 89 4.91 -6.96 9.66
CA LEU A 89 5.26 -8.38 9.58
C LEU A 89 6.17 -8.80 10.76
N TYR A 90 5.66 -9.81 11.44
CA TYR A 90 6.18 -10.69 12.47
C TYR A 90 7.49 -11.41 12.18
N ARG A 91 8.64 -11.15 12.84
CA ARG A 91 9.66 -12.21 12.96
C ARG A 91 9.21 -13.24 14.01
N PRO A 92 9.66 -14.50 13.93
CA PRO A 92 9.33 -15.51 14.93
C PRO A 92 9.67 -15.10 16.37
N ALA A 93 10.80 -14.40 16.56
CA ALA A 93 11.21 -13.90 17.87
C ALA A 93 10.27 -12.82 18.46
N ASP A 94 9.48 -12.14 17.62
CA ASP A 94 8.60 -11.05 18.04
C ASP A 94 7.13 -11.50 18.21
N VAL A 95 6.82 -12.76 17.87
CA VAL A 95 5.46 -13.34 18.01
C VAL A 95 5.25 -13.80 19.45
N LYS A 96 4.09 -13.45 20.01
CA LYS A 96 3.67 -13.85 21.36
C LYS A 96 2.42 -14.68 21.26
N LEU A 97 2.57 -16.01 21.23
CA LEU A 97 1.44 -16.94 21.19
C LEU A 97 0.80 -17.12 22.58
N ALA A 98 -0.37 -17.76 22.62
CA ALA A 98 -0.97 -18.25 23.84
C ALA A 98 0.00 -19.16 24.62
N LYS A 99 -0.18 -19.25 25.93
CA LYS A 99 0.68 -20.07 26.80
C LYS A 99 0.75 -21.50 26.27
N ASP A 100 1.94 -22.09 26.32
CA ASP A 100 2.23 -23.47 25.94
C ASP A 100 2.12 -23.80 24.43
N VAL A 101 2.00 -22.78 23.56
CA VAL A 101 2.09 -22.97 22.10
C VAL A 101 3.53 -22.76 21.63
N LEU A 102 4.17 -23.81 21.13
CA LEU A 102 5.47 -23.72 20.48
C LEU A 102 5.31 -23.17 19.05
N LEU A 103 6.08 -22.14 18.71
CA LEU A 103 6.15 -21.62 17.35
C LEU A 103 7.23 -22.34 16.56
N GLU A 104 6.83 -23.17 15.61
CA GLU A 104 7.72 -23.69 14.57
C GLU A 104 7.68 -22.77 13.35
N ALA A 105 8.84 -22.25 12.95
CA ALA A 105 8.98 -21.35 11.81
C ALA A 105 10.10 -21.83 10.88
N ALA A 106 9.86 -21.79 9.58
CA ALA A 106 10.88 -22.09 8.58
C ALA A 106 11.95 -20.99 8.52
N PRO A 107 13.15 -21.25 7.97
CA PRO A 107 14.15 -20.22 7.73
C PRO A 107 13.56 -19.03 6.94
N ASN A 108 13.86 -17.81 7.38
CA ASN A 108 13.36 -16.56 6.80
C ASN A 108 11.82 -16.41 6.77
N GLU A 109 11.09 -17.23 7.55
CA GLU A 109 9.65 -17.07 7.68
C GLU A 109 9.31 -15.85 8.55
N ILE A 110 8.32 -15.09 8.08
CA ILE A 110 7.71 -13.97 8.81
C ILE A 110 6.20 -14.07 8.75
N PHE A 111 5.51 -13.33 9.62
CA PHE A 111 4.07 -13.43 9.83
C PHE A 111 3.38 -12.11 9.57
N TYR A 112 2.54 -12.06 8.54
CA TYR A 112 1.77 -10.87 8.25
C TYR A 112 0.79 -10.55 9.38
N SER A 113 0.59 -9.28 9.70
CA SER A 113 -0.44 -8.87 10.65
C SER A 113 -1.26 -7.72 10.09
N PHE A 114 -2.52 -7.63 10.54
CA PHE A 114 -3.36 -6.46 10.30
C PHE A 114 -3.03 -5.28 11.23
N HIS A 115 -2.01 -5.41 12.07
CA HIS A 115 -1.54 -4.32 12.91
C HIS A 115 -0.98 -3.18 12.05
N LYS A 116 -1.60 -2.02 12.22
CA LYS A 116 -1.39 -0.80 11.44
C LYS A 116 -0.80 0.29 12.30
N ASP A 117 0.25 0.92 11.80
CA ASP A 117 0.79 2.16 12.37
C ASP A 117 0.99 3.22 11.29
N VAL A 118 0.89 4.49 11.70
CA VAL A 118 1.29 5.64 10.88
C VAL A 118 2.65 6.13 11.36
N ILE A 119 3.64 6.05 10.48
CA ILE A 119 5.04 6.35 10.79
C ILE A 119 5.60 7.44 9.86
N PRO A 120 6.68 8.14 10.26
CA PRO A 120 7.43 9.01 9.37
C PRO A 120 8.03 8.20 8.21
N ALA A 121 7.99 8.73 6.99
CA ALA A 121 8.69 8.10 5.87
C ALA A 121 10.21 8.06 6.08
N ALA A 122 10.76 8.94 6.92
CA ALA A 122 12.16 8.93 7.34
C ALA A 122 12.58 7.56 7.93
N SER A 123 11.66 6.85 8.58
CA SER A 123 11.94 5.52 9.17
C SER A 123 12.16 4.41 8.14
N LEU A 124 11.75 4.57 6.87
CA LEU A 124 11.95 3.55 5.83
C LEU A 124 13.44 3.38 5.50
N LEU A 125 14.03 2.22 5.74
CA LEU A 125 15.46 1.99 5.47
C LEU A 125 15.71 1.49 4.05
N HIS A 126 15.08 0.38 3.67
CA HIS A 126 15.32 -0.24 2.37
C HIS A 126 14.11 -1.10 1.93
N PRO A 127 13.70 -1.05 0.65
CA PRO A 127 12.71 -1.98 0.11
C PRO A 127 13.16 -3.44 0.27
N CYS A 128 12.25 -4.34 0.60
CA CYS A 128 12.56 -5.77 0.67
C CYS A 128 11.49 -6.59 -0.05
N LYS A 129 11.86 -7.78 -0.53
CA LYS A 129 10.92 -8.71 -1.16
C LYS A 129 10.40 -9.72 -0.14
N VAL A 130 9.08 -9.84 -0.07
CA VAL A 130 8.38 -10.81 0.76
C VAL A 130 7.47 -11.62 -0.16
N ALA A 131 7.62 -12.95 -0.14
CA ALA A 131 6.75 -13.84 -0.87
C ALA A 131 5.60 -14.30 0.03
N PHE A 132 4.37 -13.95 -0.33
CA PHE A 132 3.16 -14.45 0.32
C PHE A 132 2.71 -15.73 -0.36
N LEU A 133 2.80 -16.84 0.34
CA LEU A 133 2.62 -18.17 -0.23
C LEU A 133 1.49 -18.94 0.46
N ARG A 134 0.80 -19.77 -0.33
CA ARG A 134 -0.13 -20.76 0.20
C ARG A 134 0.65 -21.87 0.92
N LYS A 135 -0.06 -22.59 1.79
CA LYS A 135 0.50 -23.77 2.47
C LYS A 135 0.99 -24.79 1.43
N GLY A 136 2.19 -25.33 1.64
CA GLY A 136 2.81 -26.32 0.74
C GLY A 136 3.44 -25.76 -0.54
N VAL A 137 3.33 -24.45 -0.81
CA VAL A 137 4.03 -23.83 -1.95
C VAL A 137 5.46 -23.48 -1.55
N GLU A 138 6.41 -23.92 -2.37
CA GLU A 138 7.82 -23.61 -2.24
C GLU A 138 8.18 -22.31 -2.96
N LEU A 139 9.09 -21.54 -2.36
CA LEU A 139 9.65 -20.35 -2.97
C LEU A 139 10.88 -20.77 -3.79
N PRO A 140 10.96 -20.46 -5.10
CA PRO A 140 12.19 -20.65 -5.85
C PRO A 140 13.33 -19.82 -5.27
N ALA A 141 14.55 -20.36 -5.31
CA ALA A 141 15.72 -19.69 -4.76
C ALA A 141 15.94 -18.31 -5.40
N GLY A 142 16.31 -17.31 -4.59
CA GLY A 142 16.70 -15.97 -5.07
C GLY A 142 15.55 -15.00 -5.37
N ILE A 143 14.27 -15.40 -5.25
CA ILE A 143 13.14 -14.53 -5.59
C ILE A 143 12.77 -13.55 -4.47
N SER A 144 12.83 -13.96 -3.21
CA SER A 144 12.48 -13.12 -2.06
C SER A 144 13.41 -13.35 -0.88
N SER A 145 13.55 -12.30 -0.06
CA SER A 145 14.35 -12.34 1.17
C SER A 145 13.59 -12.99 2.33
N PHE A 146 12.25 -12.91 2.29
CA PHE A 146 11.36 -13.45 3.32
C PHE A 146 10.21 -14.23 2.71
N VAL A 147 9.67 -15.16 3.49
CA VAL A 147 8.47 -15.93 3.15
C VAL A 147 7.40 -15.69 4.21
N CYS A 148 6.17 -15.44 3.77
CA CYS A 148 5.01 -15.31 4.64
C CYS A 148 3.96 -16.34 4.22
N ARG A 149 3.60 -17.25 5.12
CA ARG A 149 2.53 -18.24 4.90
C ARG A 149 1.35 -18.11 5.85
N ARG A 150 1.53 -17.33 6.91
CA ARG A 150 0.60 -17.23 8.03
C ARG A 150 0.35 -15.78 8.43
N VAL A 151 -0.85 -15.52 8.93
CA VAL A 151 -1.25 -14.26 9.56
C VAL A 151 -1.13 -14.40 11.06
N TYR A 152 -0.45 -13.46 11.69
CA TYR A 152 -0.39 -13.29 13.14
C TYR A 152 -1.50 -12.36 13.62
N ASP A 153 -2.44 -12.94 14.36
CA ASP A 153 -3.44 -12.21 15.11
C ASP A 153 -2.87 -11.82 16.48
N ILE A 154 -2.48 -10.55 16.60
CA ILE A 154 -1.87 -10.02 17.82
C ILE A 154 -2.86 -10.02 18.98
N THR A 155 -4.14 -9.76 18.70
CA THR A 155 -5.19 -9.66 19.73
C THR A 155 -5.44 -11.02 20.35
N ASN A 156 -5.59 -12.04 19.51
CA ASN A 156 -5.89 -13.41 19.94
C ASN A 156 -4.64 -14.26 20.21
N LYS A 157 -3.44 -13.73 19.92
CA LYS A 157 -2.15 -14.41 20.13
C LYS A 157 -2.08 -15.77 19.43
N CYS A 158 -2.54 -15.80 18.18
CA CYS A 158 -2.58 -17.02 17.37
C CYS A 158 -2.13 -16.76 15.93
N LEU A 159 -1.85 -17.85 15.21
CA LEU A 159 -1.44 -17.85 13.82
C LEU A 159 -2.46 -18.64 12.99
N TRP A 160 -2.78 -18.09 11.84
CA TRP A 160 -3.71 -18.66 10.87
C TRP A 160 -3.00 -18.77 9.53
N TRP A 161 -3.31 -19.76 8.70
CA TRP A 161 -2.77 -19.80 7.35
C TRP A 161 -3.38 -18.68 6.51
N LEU A 162 -2.62 -18.15 5.54
CA LEU A 162 -3.17 -17.18 4.58
C LEU A 162 -4.36 -17.74 3.77
N THR A 163 -4.51 -19.06 3.74
CA THR A 163 -5.59 -19.78 3.05
C THR A 163 -6.77 -20.15 3.94
N ASP A 164 -6.66 -19.97 5.26
CA ASP A 164 -7.78 -20.22 6.16
C ASP A 164 -8.85 -19.15 5.92
N GLN A 165 -10.13 -19.52 5.85
CA GLN A 165 -11.22 -18.58 5.50
C GLN A 165 -11.83 -17.88 6.73
N ASP A 166 -11.30 -18.12 7.92
CA ASP A 166 -11.92 -17.69 9.19
C ASP A 166 -11.69 -16.20 9.51
N TYR A 167 -11.22 -15.39 8.54
CA TYR A 167 -11.05 -13.95 8.71
C TYR A 167 -12.33 -13.19 8.31
N ILE A 168 -12.65 -12.11 9.03
CA ILE A 168 -13.72 -11.15 8.68
C ILE A 168 -13.55 -10.71 7.21
N ASN A 169 -14.58 -10.87 6.37
CA ASN A 169 -14.55 -10.77 4.89
C ASN A 169 -13.56 -9.74 4.29
N GLU A 170 -13.51 -8.51 4.81
CA GLU A 170 -12.63 -7.44 4.30
C GLU A 170 -11.13 -7.77 4.41
N ARG A 171 -10.75 -8.54 5.44
CA ARG A 171 -9.36 -8.98 5.68
C ARG A 171 -8.93 -10.07 4.71
N GLN A 172 -9.86 -10.90 4.25
CA GLN A 172 -9.56 -11.97 3.31
C GLN A 172 -9.18 -11.42 1.93
N GLU A 173 -9.86 -10.37 1.48
CA GLU A 173 -9.55 -9.72 0.20
C GLU A 173 -8.12 -9.16 0.19
N GLU A 174 -7.69 -8.53 1.28
CA GLU A 174 -6.31 -8.05 1.43
C GLU A 174 -5.29 -9.21 1.36
N VAL A 175 -5.58 -10.34 2.01
CA VAL A 175 -4.72 -11.54 1.94
C VAL A 175 -4.68 -12.13 0.53
N ASN A 176 -5.83 -12.19 -0.15
CA ASN A 176 -5.92 -12.69 -1.53
C ASN A 176 -5.07 -11.85 -2.48
N GLN A 177 -5.11 -10.52 -2.36
CA GLN A 177 -4.29 -9.61 -3.16
C GLN A 177 -2.79 -9.84 -2.95
N LEU A 178 -2.35 -10.13 -1.71
CA LEU A 178 -0.95 -10.46 -1.41
C LEU A 178 -0.52 -11.78 -2.06
N LEU A 179 -1.37 -12.81 -1.98
CA LEU A 179 -1.13 -14.11 -2.61
C LEU A 179 -1.08 -14.00 -4.13
N ASP A 180 -2.02 -13.26 -4.73
CA ASP A 180 -2.11 -13.08 -6.18
C ASP A 180 -0.94 -12.27 -6.73
N LYS A 181 -0.52 -11.21 -6.03
CA LYS A 181 0.69 -10.43 -6.37
C LYS A 181 1.93 -11.32 -6.38
N THR A 182 2.15 -12.11 -5.33
CA THR A 182 3.31 -13.01 -5.25
C THR A 182 3.29 -14.06 -6.36
N ARG A 183 2.11 -14.65 -6.64
CA ARG A 183 1.95 -15.61 -7.73
C ARG A 183 2.34 -14.98 -9.08
N LEU A 184 1.89 -13.76 -9.36
CA LEU A 184 2.21 -13.06 -10.61
C LEU A 184 3.71 -12.77 -10.75
N GLU A 185 4.36 -12.32 -9.67
CA GLU A 185 5.81 -12.06 -9.64
C GLU A 185 6.63 -13.33 -9.87
N MET A 186 6.21 -14.46 -9.31
CA MET A 186 6.88 -15.75 -9.53
C MET A 186 6.75 -16.21 -10.99
N HIS A 187 5.55 -16.10 -11.59
CA HIS A 187 5.36 -16.46 -13.00
C HIS A 187 6.15 -15.58 -13.96
N ALA A 188 6.23 -14.27 -13.70
CA ALA A 188 7.03 -13.35 -14.52
C ALA A 188 8.53 -13.72 -14.49
N THR A 189 9.05 -14.11 -13.33
CA THR A 189 10.47 -14.50 -13.16
C THR A 189 10.80 -15.81 -13.90
N ILE A 190 9.87 -16.77 -13.93
CA ILE A 190 10.04 -18.03 -14.68
C ILE A 190 10.10 -17.78 -16.19
N GLN A 191 9.33 -16.80 -16.70
CA GLN A 191 9.31 -16.47 -18.12
C GLN A 191 10.56 -15.71 -18.58
N SER A 192 11.15 -14.85 -17.74
CA SER A 192 12.40 -14.14 -18.08
C SER A 192 13.60 -15.08 -18.15
N ASP A 193 13.69 -16.08 -17.28
CA ASP A 193 14.82 -17.04 -17.25
C ASP A 193 14.80 -18.02 -18.44
N GLN A 194 13.62 -18.28 -19.02
CA GLN A 194 13.49 -19.09 -20.26
C GLN A 194 13.79 -18.30 -21.54
N GLY A 195 13.78 -16.97 -21.50
CA GLY A 195 14.12 -16.10 -22.64
C GLY A 195 15.62 -15.95 -22.86
N GLU A 196 16.45 -16.17 -21.85
CA GLU A 196 17.91 -15.93 -21.89
C GLU A 196 18.74 -17.15 -22.33
N LYS A 197 18.11 -18.31 -22.55
CA LYS A 197 18.76 -19.53 -23.09
C LYS A 197 18.72 -19.67 -24.61
N LYS A 198 18.40 -18.60 -25.34
CA LYS A 198 18.40 -18.58 -26.80
C LYS A 198 19.13 -17.34 -27.33
N GLY A 199 20.44 -17.31 -27.10
CA GLY A 199 21.38 -16.32 -27.66
C GLY A 199 22.68 -17.01 -28.01
#